data_AF-A0A496ZTR0-F1
#
_entry.id   AF-A0A496ZTR0-F1
#
_cell.length_a   1.000
_cell.length_b   1.000
_cell.length_c   1.000
_cell.angle_alpha   90.00
_cell.angle_beta   90.00
_cell.angle_gamma   90.00
#
_symmetry.space_group_name_H-M   'P 1'
#
loop_
_entity.id
_entity.type
_entity.pdbx_description
1 polymer ?
#
loop_
_entity_poly.entity_id
_entity_poly.type
_entity_poly.pdbx_seq_one_letter_code
_entity_poly.pdbx_strand_id
1 'polypeptide(L)'
;MKKIGLLLSILIFVINVAALQNNIIFADSWTSQGLSIKEHSDNSLILNYSITEFQFDEIDIDNEILTNILLPGVFLPNDEGLPNLPGSGRYLAIPQGAKAELRILDYRTERYS
;
A
#
# COMPACT_ATOMS: atom_id res chain seq x y z
N MET A 1 6.77 -21.00 41.15
CA MET A 1 7.54 -21.28 39.90
C MET A 1 6.66 -21.80 38.76
N LYS A 2 5.86 -22.87 38.94
CA LYS A 2 4.99 -23.41 37.87
C LYS A 2 3.97 -22.40 37.28
N LYS A 3 3.35 -21.56 38.13
CA LYS A 3 2.39 -20.51 37.70
C LYS A 3 3.04 -19.37 36.90
N ILE A 4 4.28 -18.99 37.24
CA ILE A 4 5.06 -18.00 36.48
C ILE A 4 5.44 -18.57 35.11
N GLY A 5 5.86 -19.84 35.05
CA GLY A 5 6.15 -20.52 33.78
C GLY A 5 4.94 -20.59 32.85
N LEU A 6 3.75 -20.88 33.40
CA LEU A 6 2.49 -20.89 32.65
C LEU A 6 2.12 -19.49 32.11
N LEU A 7 2.30 -18.44 32.91
CA LEU A 7 2.03 -17.07 32.47
C LEU A 7 2.99 -16.63 31.36
N LEU A 8 4.27 -16.98 31.47
CA LEU A 8 5.28 -16.72 30.43
C LEU A 8 4.95 -17.47 29.13
N SER A 9 4.52 -18.73 29.21
CA SER A 9 4.14 -19.49 28.01
C SER A 9 2.90 -18.92 27.31
N ILE A 10 1.91 -18.45 28.08
CA ILE A 10 0.72 -17.79 27.53
C ILE A 10 1.10 -16.46 26.87
N LEU A 11 1.98 -15.67 27.50
CA LEU A 11 2.45 -14.41 26.94
C LEU A 11 3.19 -14.62 25.61
N ILE A 12 4.08 -15.62 25.54
CA ILE A 12 4.80 -15.97 24.31
C ILE A 12 3.82 -16.43 23.21
N PHE A 13 2.79 -17.21 23.57
CA PHE A 13 1.79 -17.66 22.61
C PHE A 13 0.98 -16.49 22.02
N VAL A 14 0.55 -15.54 22.86
CA VAL A 14 -0.21 -14.35 22.42
C VAL A 14 0.62 -13.47 21.47
N ILE A 15 1.92 -13.31 21.73
CA ILE A 15 2.81 -12.53 20.85
C ILE A 15 2.94 -13.16 19.46
N ASN A 16 2.97 -14.49 19.36
CA ASN A 16 3.07 -15.18 18.07
C ASN A 16 1.78 -15.09 17.23
N VAL A 17 0.61 -15.07 17.86
CA VAL A 17 -0.67 -14.93 17.14
C VAL A 17 -0.82 -13.53 16.52
N ALA A 18 -0.34 -12.48 17.20
CA ALA A 18 -0.34 -11.12 16.66
C ALA A 18 0.61 -10.94 15.46
N ALA A 19 1.59 -11.85 15.27
CA ALA A 19 2.55 -11.80 14.16
C ALA A 19 2.02 -12.45 12.86
N LEU A 20 0.77 -12.96 12.84
CA LEU A 20 0.15 -13.57 11.67
C LEU A 20 -0.47 -12.54 10.70
N GLN A 21 -0.26 -11.25 10.92
CA GLN A 21 -0.68 -10.22 9.97
C GLN A 21 0.23 -10.27 8.74
N ASN A 22 -0.33 -10.65 7.60
CA ASN A 22 0.39 -10.83 6.33
C ASN A 22 0.70 -9.48 5.67
N ASN A 23 1.63 -8.73 6.27
CA ASN A 23 2.24 -7.58 5.61
C ASN A 23 3.17 -8.09 4.51
N ILE A 24 2.84 -7.76 3.27
CA ILE A 24 3.68 -8.03 2.11
C ILE A 24 4.62 -6.84 1.95
N ILE A 25 5.92 -7.07 2.10
CA ILE A 25 6.96 -6.04 2.08
C ILE A 25 7.86 -6.24 0.86
N PHE A 26 8.07 -5.17 0.09
CA PHE A 26 8.94 -5.14 -1.08
C PHE A 26 10.32 -4.63 -0.71
N ALA A 27 11.27 -5.56 -0.52
CA ALA A 27 12.66 -5.23 -0.17
C ALA A 27 13.44 -4.51 -1.29
N ASP A 28 12.94 -4.55 -2.53
CA ASP A 28 13.57 -4.02 -3.73
C ASP A 28 12.79 -2.86 -4.37
N SER A 29 12.01 -2.14 -3.56
CA SER A 29 11.26 -0.95 -4.00
C SER A 29 12.19 0.08 -4.65
N TRP A 30 11.76 0.68 -5.77
CA TRP A 30 12.56 1.71 -6.47
C TRP A 30 12.80 2.97 -5.62
N THR A 31 11.84 3.33 -4.77
CA THR A 31 11.92 4.51 -3.89
C THR A 31 11.07 4.31 -2.63
N SER A 32 10.89 5.36 -1.83
CA SER A 32 9.99 5.37 -0.67
C SER A 32 8.53 5.20 -1.08
N GLN A 33 7.67 4.76 -0.15
CA GLN A 33 6.22 4.65 -0.33
C GLN A 33 5.62 5.90 -1.00
N GLY A 34 4.85 5.70 -2.06
CA GLY A 34 4.14 6.75 -2.79
C GLY A 34 4.95 7.37 -3.92
N LEU A 35 4.63 8.64 -4.22
CA LEU A 35 5.26 9.41 -5.30
C LEU A 35 6.53 10.11 -4.84
N SER A 36 7.60 10.03 -5.63
CA SER A 36 8.82 10.83 -5.48
C SER A 36 9.26 11.41 -6.81
N ILE A 37 9.98 12.54 -6.76
CA ILE A 37 10.56 13.17 -7.96
C ILE A 37 11.86 12.44 -8.28
N LYS A 38 11.94 11.86 -9.48
CA LYS A 38 13.18 11.27 -10.02
C LYS A 38 14.02 12.35 -10.70
N GLU A 39 13.40 13.09 -11.62
CA GLU A 39 14.05 14.15 -12.40
C GLU A 39 13.04 15.26 -12.70
N HIS A 40 13.53 16.48 -12.86
CA HIS A 40 12.72 17.63 -13.25
C HIS A 40 13.50 18.57 -14.16
N SER A 41 12.81 19.18 -15.11
CA SER A 41 13.33 20.20 -16.02
C SER A 41 12.24 21.24 -16.31
N ASP A 42 12.55 22.23 -17.13
CA ASP A 42 11.61 23.30 -17.49
C ASP A 42 10.35 22.79 -18.22
N ASN A 43 10.42 21.62 -18.87
CA ASN A 43 9.31 21.06 -19.65
C ASN A 43 8.93 19.62 -19.29
N SER A 44 9.58 19.02 -18.29
CA SER A 44 9.34 17.63 -17.92
C SER A 44 9.48 17.40 -16.42
N LEU A 45 8.66 16.48 -15.91
CA LEU A 45 8.75 15.97 -14.55
C LEU A 45 8.67 14.45 -14.62
N ILE A 46 9.73 13.77 -14.18
CA ILE A 46 9.76 12.31 -14.09
C ILE A 46 9.52 11.94 -12.62
N LEU A 47 8.46 11.18 -12.40
CA LEU A 47 8.05 10.71 -11.09
C LEU A 47 8.30 9.20 -10.99
N ASN A 48 8.74 8.77 -9.81
CA ASN A 48 8.65 7.38 -9.41
C ASN A 48 7.43 7.20 -8.51
N TYR A 49 6.75 6.06 -8.66
CA TYR A 49 5.78 5.59 -7.69
C TYR A 49 6.25 4.25 -7.15
N SER A 50 6.24 4.07 -5.83
CA SER A 50 6.59 2.78 -5.22
C SER A 50 5.61 2.39 -4.14
N ILE A 51 5.30 1.10 -4.11
CA ILE A 51 4.63 0.43 -3.01
C ILE A 51 5.73 -0.31 -2.26
N THR A 52 5.99 0.06 -1.01
CA THR A 52 6.98 -0.61 -0.16
C THR A 52 6.36 -1.72 0.66
N GLU A 53 5.08 -1.58 1.01
CA GLU A 53 4.31 -2.60 1.70
C GLU A 53 2.83 -2.46 1.43
N PHE A 54 2.10 -3.56 1.57
CA PHE A 54 0.64 -3.59 1.65
C PHE A 54 0.20 -4.81 2.46
N GLN A 55 -1.08 -4.86 2.81
CA GLN A 55 -1.65 -5.98 3.53
C GLN A 55 -3.03 -6.35 2.97
N PHE A 56 -3.36 -7.63 3.10
CA PHE A 56 -4.72 -8.12 2.93
C PHE A 56 -5.42 -8.14 4.29
N ASP A 57 -6.67 -7.72 4.30
CA ASP A 57 -7.56 -7.75 5.46
C ASP A 57 -8.88 -8.40 5.06
N GLU A 58 -9.59 -9.01 6.00
CA GLU A 58 -10.93 -9.55 5.78
C GLU A 58 -11.97 -8.51 6.19
N ILE A 59 -12.97 -8.29 5.34
CA ILE A 59 -14.09 -7.41 5.63
C ILE A 59 -15.41 -8.17 5.45
N ASP A 60 -16.30 -8.08 6.44
CA ASP A 60 -17.65 -8.62 6.36
C ASP A 60 -18.59 -7.54 5.83
N ILE A 61 -19.20 -7.79 4.67
CA ILE A 61 -20.21 -6.94 4.05
C ILE A 61 -21.41 -7.84 3.75
N ASP A 62 -22.56 -7.55 4.37
CA ASP A 62 -23.80 -8.30 4.19
C ASP A 62 -23.65 -9.82 4.37
N ASN A 63 -22.88 -10.25 5.38
CA ASN A 63 -22.57 -11.65 5.69
C ASN A 63 -21.68 -12.34 4.65
N GLU A 64 -21.05 -11.58 3.76
CA GLU A 64 -20.03 -12.07 2.84
C GLU A 64 -18.65 -11.60 3.31
N ILE A 65 -17.75 -12.56 3.56
CA ILE A 65 -16.35 -12.26 3.87
C ILE A 65 -15.62 -11.98 2.57
N LEU A 66 -15.15 -10.75 2.42
CA LEU A 66 -14.41 -10.26 1.27
C LEU A 66 -12.97 -9.91 1.65
N THR A 67 -12.09 -9.89 0.65
CA THR A 67 -10.71 -9.43 0.83
C THR A 67 -10.62 -7.93 0.55
N ASN A 68 -10.08 -7.20 1.51
CA ASN A 68 -9.75 -5.80 1.41
C ASN A 68 -8.23 -5.63 1.28
N ILE A 69 -7.79 -4.62 0.53
CA ILE A 69 -6.37 -4.28 0.36
C ILE A 69 -6.10 -2.98 1.11
N LEU A 70 -5.18 -3.00 2.07
CA LEU A 70 -4.76 -1.80 2.78
C LEU A 70 -3.36 -1.40 2.33
N LEU A 71 -3.25 -0.19 1.80
CA LEU A 71 -2.01 0.42 1.33
C LEU A 71 -1.66 1.63 2.21
N PRO A 72 -0.50 1.67 2.89
CA PRO A 72 -0.18 2.76 3.79
C PRO A 72 -0.16 4.12 3.11
N GLY A 73 -0.74 5.12 3.77
CA GLY A 73 -0.78 6.51 3.29
C GLY A 73 -1.74 6.75 2.12
N VAL A 74 -2.59 5.77 1.81
CA VAL A 74 -3.55 5.84 0.70
C VAL A 74 -4.97 5.69 1.26
N PHE A 75 -5.83 6.65 0.92
CA PHE A 75 -7.27 6.54 1.17
C PHE A 75 -7.91 5.78 0.02
N LEU A 76 -9.14 5.31 0.18
CA LEU A 76 -9.89 4.65 -0.88
C LEU A 76 -10.70 5.69 -1.67
N PRO A 77 -10.23 6.19 -2.83
CA PRO A 77 -11.02 7.04 -3.71
C PRO A 77 -11.87 6.14 -4.61
N ASN A 78 -13.01 5.66 -4.11
CA ASN A 78 -13.88 4.79 -4.88
C ASN A 78 -15.36 5.19 -4.74
N ASP A 79 -16.12 4.88 -5.78
CA ASP A 79 -17.57 4.95 -5.78
C ASP A 79 -18.16 3.72 -5.08
N GLU A 80 -19.34 3.89 -4.50
CA GLU A 80 -20.07 2.82 -3.83
C GLU A 80 -20.37 1.65 -4.79
N GLY A 81 -20.20 0.42 -4.32
CA GLY A 81 -20.47 -0.81 -5.09
C GLY A 81 -19.33 -1.30 -5.98
N LEU A 82 -18.20 -0.60 -6.04
CA LEU A 82 -16.99 -1.03 -6.77
C LEU A 82 -15.94 -1.65 -5.82
N PRO A 83 -14.98 -2.45 -6.32
CA PRO A 83 -13.93 -3.04 -5.48
C PRO A 83 -13.04 -2.01 -4.78
N ASN A 84 -12.66 -2.30 -3.54
CA ASN A 84 -11.75 -1.46 -2.75
C ASN A 84 -10.32 -1.50 -3.27
N LEU A 85 -10.02 -0.75 -4.33
CA LEU A 85 -8.68 -0.61 -4.90
C LEU A 85 -8.03 0.70 -4.42
N PRO A 86 -6.98 0.64 -3.58
CA PRO A 86 -6.28 1.84 -3.13
C PRO A 86 -5.62 2.59 -4.29
N GLY A 87 -5.78 3.92 -4.31
CA GLY A 87 -5.16 4.79 -5.31
C GLY A 87 -4.74 6.12 -4.69
N SER A 88 -3.60 6.65 -5.13
CA SER A 88 -3.08 7.92 -4.64
C SER A 88 -2.96 8.96 -5.75
N GLY A 89 -3.41 10.18 -5.47
CA GLY A 89 -3.23 11.33 -6.34
C GLY A 89 -2.39 12.43 -5.69
N ARG A 90 -1.77 13.28 -6.52
CA ARG A 90 -1.13 14.53 -6.11
C ARG A 90 -1.42 15.60 -7.16
N TYR A 91 -1.55 16.85 -6.70
CA TYR A 91 -1.64 18.00 -7.60
C TYR A 91 -0.24 18.39 -8.07
N LEU A 92 -0.12 18.64 -9.37
CA LEU A 92 1.10 19.15 -9.99
C LEU A 92 0.78 20.52 -10.60
N ALA A 93 1.61 21.51 -10.31
CA ALA A 93 1.51 22.81 -10.95
C ALA A 93 1.97 22.68 -12.40
N ILE A 94 1.10 23.09 -13.33
CA ILE A 94 1.40 23.11 -14.77
C ILE A 94 1.46 24.57 -15.22
N PRO A 95 2.50 24.98 -15.98
CA PRO A 95 2.61 26.34 -16.48
C PRO A 95 1.39 26.75 -17.31
N GLN A 96 1.00 28.02 -17.21
CA GLN A 96 -0.13 28.55 -17.97
C GLN A 96 0.13 28.41 -19.47
N GLY A 97 -0.87 27.90 -20.19
CA GLY A 97 -0.80 27.67 -21.64
C GLY A 97 -0.06 26.39 -22.05
N ALA A 98 0.54 25.66 -21.11
CA ALA A 98 1.14 24.36 -21.39
C ALA A 98 0.06 23.27 -21.52
N LYS A 99 0.36 22.24 -22.33
CA LYS A 99 -0.44 21.02 -22.45
C LYS A 99 0.30 19.89 -21.76
N ALA A 100 -0.28 19.34 -20.70
CA ALA A 100 0.30 18.21 -19.98
C ALA A 100 0.07 16.90 -20.76
N GLU A 101 1.09 16.04 -20.79
CA GLU A 101 1.00 14.68 -21.32
C GLU A 101 1.62 13.71 -20.32
N LEU A 102 0.91 12.62 -20.02
CA LEU A 102 1.39 11.56 -19.13
C LEU A 102 1.90 10.38 -19.96
N ARG A 103 3.10 9.90 -19.62
CA ARG A 103 3.68 8.68 -20.21
C ARG A 103 4.21 7.77 -19.11
N ILE A 104 3.81 6.51 -19.14
CA ILE A 104 4.39 5.46 -18.30
C ILE A 104 5.69 5.02 -18.95
N LEU A 105 6.81 5.29 -18.29
CA LEU A 105 8.14 4.94 -18.81
C LEU A 105 8.54 3.51 -18.46
N ASP A 106 8.14 3.03 -17.28
CA ASP A 106 8.41 1.69 -16.79
C ASP A 106 7.36 1.29 -15.72
N TYR A 107 7.11 -0.01 -15.56
CA TYR A 107 6.25 -0.55 -14.51
C TYR A 107 6.59 -2.01 -14.19
N ARG A 108 6.34 -2.41 -12.94
CA ARG A 108 6.44 -3.81 -12.50
C ARG A 108 5.09 -4.28 -11.97
N THR A 109 4.78 -5.55 -12.18
CA THR A 109 3.57 -6.19 -11.65
C THR A 109 3.93 -7.52 -11.03
N GLU A 110 3.38 -7.78 -9.84
CA GLU A 110 3.46 -9.05 -9.14
C GLU A 110 2.06 -9.59 -8.93
N ARG A 111 1.91 -10.93 -8.90
CA ARG A 111 0.63 -11.60 -8.70
C ARG A 111 0.71 -12.49 -7.47
N TYR A 112 -0.26 -12.31 -6.58
CA TYR A 112 -0.47 -13.16 -5.40
C TYR A 112 -1.73 -14.00 -5.62
N SER A 113 -1.72 -15.22 -5.10
CA SER A 113 -2.77 -16.23 -5.26
C SER A 113 -3.15 -16.82 -3.91
#